data_AF-A0A1Y3NXY4-F1
#
_entry.id   AF-A0A1Y3NXY4-F1
#
_cell.length_a   1.000
_cell.length_b   1.000
_cell.length_c   1.000
_cell.angle_alpha   90.00
_cell.angle_beta   90.00
_cell.angle_gamma   90.00
#
_symmetry.space_group_name_H-M   'P 1'
#
loop_
_entity.id
_entity.type
_entity.pdbx_description
1 polymer ?
#
loop_
_entity_poly.entity_id
_entity_poly.type
_entity_poly.pdbx_seq_one_letter_code
_entity_poly.pdbx_strand_id
1 'polypeptide(L)'
;MAGRGGANPKWLRLLDDGSQLQTHCLKRLLAAFPELNEVLQNPLWTLLTWDSEDAESPAAFLQDLLPSCRALAPSSYRCRVNARMSWALGVPDWATLAMPLALLRCQAPRRTPQRRWLQEHFNDYLTLASLSPECHGCFADLWVLIDQWLHAKGLEPTPSRPFWPVDAAAFDYQCAYCYGRCDDLKELGWLPADDRPSRLDIAMLWCLHLGGKVFVEKLQGSLNHGARRCPPQLLRAIKALDPQLEVPSAVRVDRSRAG
;
A
#
# COMPACT_ATOMS: atom_id res chain seq x y z
N MET A 1 -6.42 37.16 6.89
CA MET A 1 -5.05 36.66 7.06
C MET A 1 -4.93 36.06 8.45
N ALA A 2 -5.16 34.75 8.57
CA ALA A 2 -5.00 34.03 9.83
C ALA A 2 -3.58 33.43 9.85
N GLY A 3 -2.79 33.81 10.84
CA GLY A 3 -1.41 33.35 10.99
C GLY A 3 -1.36 31.83 11.15
N ARG A 4 -0.56 31.18 10.31
CA ARG A 4 -0.14 29.79 10.52
C ARG A 4 0.62 29.75 11.83
N GLY A 5 0.00 29.23 12.88
CA GLY A 5 0.68 28.91 14.13
C GLY A 5 1.78 27.91 13.82
N GLY A 6 3.03 28.36 13.89
CA GLY A 6 4.19 27.48 13.76
C GLY A 6 4.07 26.36 14.78
N ALA A 7 4.11 25.13 14.28
CA ALA A 7 4.20 23.93 15.10
C ALA A 7 5.29 24.11 16.16
N ASN A 8 4.93 24.12 17.45
CA ASN A 8 5.90 24.31 18.54
C ASN A 8 6.79 23.05 18.64
N PRO A 9 8.10 23.15 18.34
CA PRO A 9 8.97 21.97 18.19
C PRO A 9 9.20 21.19 19.49
N LYS A 10 8.74 21.69 20.64
CA LYS A 10 8.86 20.99 21.93
C LYS A 10 8.08 19.68 21.98
N TRP A 11 6.91 19.59 21.36
CA TRP A 11 6.14 18.34 21.36
C TRP A 11 6.68 17.30 20.39
N LEU A 12 7.31 17.73 19.29
CA LEU A 12 8.08 16.82 18.41
C LEU A 12 9.23 16.17 19.19
N ARG A 13 10.01 16.96 19.94
CA ARG A 13 11.08 16.42 20.79
C ARG A 13 10.59 15.45 21.88
N LEU A 14 9.41 15.68 22.46
CA LEU A 14 8.80 14.75 23.43
C LEU A 14 8.41 13.41 22.79
N LEU A 15 8.01 13.42 21.52
CA LEU A 15 7.71 12.20 20.76
C LEU A 15 9.02 11.49 20.34
N ASP A 16 10.03 12.24 19.90
CA ASP A 16 11.36 11.72 19.53
C ASP A 16 12.09 11.06 20.71
N ASP A 17 11.93 11.62 21.92
CA ASP A 17 12.53 11.09 23.16
C ASP A 17 11.81 9.80 23.66
N GLY A 18 10.83 9.29 22.92
CA GLY A 18 10.07 8.08 23.27
C GLY A 18 9.26 8.22 24.57
N SER A 19 9.07 9.45 25.05
CA SER A 19 8.34 9.69 26.29
C SER A 19 6.87 9.35 26.08
N GLN A 20 6.39 8.31 26.78
CA GLN A 20 4.99 7.89 26.69
C GLN A 20 4.09 9.10 27.00
N LEU A 21 3.25 9.49 26.03
CA LEU A 21 2.23 10.50 26.24
C LEU A 21 1.42 10.08 27.48
N GLN A 22 1.43 10.92 28.52
CA GLN A 22 0.61 10.69 29.71
C GLN A 22 -0.83 10.37 29.27
N THR A 23 -1.44 9.34 29.84
CA THR A 23 -2.74 8.79 29.42
C THR A 23 -3.83 9.85 29.27
N HIS A 24 -3.78 10.93 30.07
CA HIS A 24 -4.67 12.07 29.96
C HIS A 24 -4.48 12.91 28.68
N CYS A 25 -3.24 13.16 28.26
CA CYS A 25 -2.93 13.88 27.02
C CYS A 25 -3.35 13.08 25.79
N LEU A 26 -3.12 11.76 25.80
CA LEU A 26 -3.57 10.88 24.72
C LEU A 26 -5.10 10.88 24.59
N LYS A 27 -5.83 10.79 25.70
CA LYS A 27 -7.30 10.87 25.69
C LYS A 27 -7.81 12.20 25.10
N ARG A 28 -7.17 13.32 25.42
CA ARG A 28 -7.52 14.63 24.85
C ARG A 28 -7.20 14.71 23.36
N LEU A 29 -6.08 14.12 22.93
CA LEU A 29 -5.69 14.04 21.53
C LEU A 29 -6.70 13.21 20.72
N LEU A 30 -7.09 12.04 21.22
CA LEU A 30 -8.11 11.18 20.61
C LEU A 30 -9.50 11.82 20.56
N ALA A 31 -9.85 12.62 21.57
CA ALA A 31 -11.10 13.39 21.55
C ALA A 31 -11.09 14.50 20.48
N ALA A 32 -9.92 15.06 20.16
CA ALA A 32 -9.76 16.08 19.13
C ALA A 32 -9.62 15.49 17.72
N PHE A 33 -9.01 14.31 17.61
CA PHE A 33 -8.74 13.60 16.36
C PHE A 33 -9.08 12.10 16.52
N PRO A 34 -10.37 11.72 16.36
CA PRO A 34 -10.82 10.35 16.58
C PRO A 34 -10.15 9.33 15.66
N GLU A 35 -9.75 9.76 14.46
CA GLU A 35 -9.12 8.93 13.42
C GLU A 35 -7.77 8.36 13.90
N LEU A 36 -7.09 9.07 14.82
CA LEU A 36 -5.86 8.56 15.44
C LEU A 36 -6.08 7.26 16.22
N ASN A 37 -7.30 6.99 16.68
CA ASN A 37 -7.58 5.73 17.36
C ASN A 37 -7.43 4.54 16.42
N GLU A 38 -7.84 4.67 15.15
CA GLU A 38 -7.66 3.62 14.14
C GLU A 38 -6.18 3.38 13.85
N VAL A 39 -5.39 4.46 13.85
CA VAL A 39 -3.93 4.36 13.72
C VAL A 39 -3.33 3.63 14.90
N LEU A 40 -3.62 4.04 16.13
CA LEU A 40 -3.01 3.48 17.32
C LEU A 40 -3.40 2.02 17.58
N GLN A 41 -4.61 1.62 17.19
CA GLN A 41 -5.11 0.25 17.34
C GLN A 41 -4.75 -0.65 16.15
N ASN A 42 -3.99 -0.15 15.17
CA ASN A 42 -3.66 -0.94 14.00
C ASN A 42 -2.81 -2.18 14.38
N PRO A 43 -3.18 -3.39 13.93
CA PRO A 43 -2.46 -4.63 14.26
C PRO A 43 -1.00 -4.63 13.78
N LEU A 44 -0.62 -3.75 12.85
CA LEU A 44 0.75 -3.57 12.38
C LEU A 44 1.72 -3.30 13.53
N TRP A 45 1.34 -2.47 14.52
CA TRP A 45 2.23 -2.13 15.64
C TRP A 45 2.54 -3.36 16.50
N THR A 46 1.54 -4.19 16.77
CA THR A 46 1.73 -5.44 17.52
C THR A 46 2.64 -6.39 16.76
N LEU A 47 2.46 -6.49 15.44
CA LEU A 47 3.28 -7.36 14.59
C LEU A 47 4.75 -6.91 14.56
N LEU A 48 5.00 -5.60 14.44
CA LEU A 48 6.35 -5.04 14.41
C LEU A 48 7.08 -5.22 15.75
N THR A 49 6.36 -5.44 16.85
CA THR A 49 6.95 -5.78 18.16
C THR A 49 7.22 -7.27 18.39
N TRP A 50 6.81 -8.17 17.47
CA TRP A 50 7.02 -9.61 17.69
C TRP A 50 8.52 -9.97 17.70
N ASP A 51 8.98 -10.56 18.81
CA ASP A 51 10.34 -11.07 18.96
C ASP A 51 10.64 -12.21 17.98
N SER A 52 11.92 -12.44 17.69
CA SER A 52 12.36 -13.44 16.70
C SER A 52 12.09 -14.88 17.15
N GLU A 53 11.97 -15.11 18.45
CA GLU A 53 11.75 -16.44 19.03
C GLU A 53 10.29 -16.88 18.99
N ASP A 54 9.36 -15.97 18.74
CA ASP A 54 7.93 -16.28 18.69
C ASP A 54 7.51 -16.86 17.33
N ALA A 55 7.83 -18.14 17.13
CA ALA A 55 7.55 -18.85 15.88
C ALA A 55 6.05 -19.08 15.64
N GLU A 56 5.21 -19.06 16.69
CA GLU A 56 3.79 -19.41 16.62
C GLU A 56 2.88 -18.20 16.38
N SER A 57 3.24 -17.01 16.88
CA SER A 57 2.46 -15.78 16.74
C SER A 57 1.97 -15.47 15.31
N PRO A 58 2.80 -15.60 14.25
CA PRO A 58 2.33 -15.37 12.88
C PRO A 58 1.23 -16.36 12.45
N ALA A 59 1.34 -17.62 12.87
CA ALA A 59 0.35 -18.64 12.52
C ALA A 59 -0.97 -18.44 13.27
N ALA A 60 -0.90 -18.05 14.55
CA ALA A 60 -2.06 -17.71 15.37
C ALA A 60 -2.82 -16.50 14.81
N PHE A 61 -2.11 -15.39 14.54
CA PHE A 61 -2.70 -14.19 13.93
C PHE A 61 -3.43 -14.49 12.61
N LEU A 62 -2.82 -15.29 11.73
CA LEU A 62 -3.44 -15.69 10.47
C LEU A 62 -4.58 -16.70 10.66
N GLN A 63 -4.61 -17.43 11.77
CA GLN A 63 -5.71 -18.32 12.10
C GLN A 63 -6.93 -17.51 12.56
N ASP A 64 -6.71 -16.45 13.32
CA ASP A 64 -7.77 -15.54 13.78
C ASP A 64 -8.40 -14.74 12.64
N LEU A 65 -7.61 -14.39 11.61
CA LEU A 65 -8.10 -13.74 10.39
C LEU A 65 -8.80 -14.69 9.41
N LEU A 66 -8.65 -16.01 9.56
CA LEU A 66 -9.16 -16.99 8.60
C LEU A 66 -10.69 -16.91 8.36
N PRO A 67 -11.55 -16.71 9.39
CA PRO A 67 -13.00 -16.65 9.20
C PRO A 67 -13.45 -15.50 8.28
N SER A 68 -12.71 -14.39 8.29
CA SER A 68 -13.01 -13.19 7.50
C SER A 68 -12.17 -13.06 6.23
N CYS A 69 -11.07 -13.82 6.09
CA CYS A 69 -10.13 -13.69 4.97
C CYS A 69 -10.02 -14.98 4.12
N ARG A 70 -10.75 -15.02 3.01
CA ARG A 70 -10.74 -16.15 2.06
C ARG A 70 -9.37 -16.39 1.40
N ALA A 71 -8.46 -15.42 1.39
CA ALA A 71 -7.09 -15.62 0.90
C ALA A 71 -6.27 -16.58 1.74
N LEU A 72 -6.64 -16.73 3.01
CA LEU A 72 -6.04 -17.67 3.93
C LEU A 72 -6.63 -19.08 3.77
N ALA A 73 -7.65 -19.29 2.93
CA ALA A 73 -8.07 -20.65 2.60
C ALA A 73 -7.02 -21.34 1.72
N PRO A 74 -6.61 -22.58 2.03
CA PRO A 74 -5.63 -23.30 1.24
C PRO A 74 -6.11 -23.47 -0.21
N SER A 75 -5.16 -23.41 -1.14
CA SER A 75 -5.40 -23.64 -2.57
C SER A 75 -4.09 -24.02 -3.25
N SER A 76 -4.14 -25.05 -4.11
CA SER A 76 -3.03 -25.43 -4.99
C SER A 76 -3.06 -24.69 -6.34
N TYR A 77 -4.21 -24.12 -6.72
CA TYR A 77 -4.37 -23.44 -8.01
C TYR A 77 -3.84 -22.01 -7.97
N ARG A 78 -2.81 -21.70 -8.78
CA ARG A 78 -2.19 -20.37 -8.88
C ARG A 78 -3.20 -19.27 -9.20
N CYS A 79 -4.08 -19.49 -10.19
CA CYS A 79 -5.10 -18.50 -10.57
C CYS A 79 -6.03 -18.13 -9.40
N ARG A 80 -6.39 -19.11 -8.57
CA ARG A 80 -7.23 -18.91 -7.39
C ARG A 80 -6.49 -18.18 -6.27
N VAL A 81 -5.20 -18.48 -6.08
CA VAL A 81 -4.35 -17.77 -5.12
C VAL A 81 -4.21 -16.30 -5.53
N ASN A 82 -3.88 -16.03 -6.80
CA ASN A 82 -3.78 -14.66 -7.32
C ASN A 82 -5.07 -13.88 -7.08
N ALA A 83 -6.22 -14.41 -7.52
CA ALA A 83 -7.51 -13.74 -7.35
C ALA A 83 -7.84 -13.46 -5.87
N ARG A 84 -7.59 -14.44 -4.98
CA ARG A 84 -7.88 -14.27 -3.55
C ARG A 84 -6.93 -13.29 -2.87
N MET A 85 -5.64 -13.33 -3.18
CA MET A 85 -4.64 -12.42 -2.62
C MET A 85 -4.91 -10.98 -3.08
N SER A 86 -5.14 -10.77 -4.38
CA SER A 86 -5.52 -9.46 -4.92
C SER A 86 -6.79 -8.91 -4.27
N TRP A 87 -7.80 -9.76 -4.03
CA TRP A 87 -9.02 -9.34 -3.36
C TRP A 87 -8.82 -9.04 -1.88
N ALA A 88 -8.07 -9.88 -1.16
CA ALA A 88 -7.86 -9.69 0.28
C ALA A 88 -6.97 -8.50 0.61
N LEU A 89 -5.99 -8.19 -0.24
CA LEU A 89 -5.13 -7.02 -0.06
C LEU A 89 -5.74 -5.74 -0.65
N GLY A 90 -6.68 -5.86 -1.58
CA GLY A 90 -7.40 -4.72 -2.15
C GLY A 90 -6.46 -3.65 -2.73
N VAL A 91 -6.88 -2.39 -2.62
CA VAL A 91 -6.03 -1.23 -2.93
C VAL A 91 -4.90 -1.17 -1.90
N PRO A 92 -3.64 -0.99 -2.34
CA PRO A 92 -2.51 -0.76 -1.45
C PRO A 92 -2.78 0.33 -0.42
N ASP A 93 -2.60 -0.04 0.85
CA ASP A 93 -2.89 0.81 1.99
C ASP A 93 -1.94 0.42 3.13
N TRP A 94 -1.46 1.40 3.89
CA TRP A 94 -0.59 1.13 5.02
C TRP A 94 -1.34 0.35 6.12
N ALA A 95 -2.65 0.59 6.25
CA ALA A 95 -3.46 0.03 7.32
C ALA A 95 -3.65 -1.49 7.22
N THR A 96 -3.40 -2.07 6.04
CA THR A 96 -3.59 -3.50 5.73
C THR A 96 -2.29 -4.30 5.73
N LEU A 97 -1.13 -3.66 6.00
CA LEU A 97 0.20 -4.29 5.91
C LEU A 97 0.45 -5.42 6.92
N ALA A 98 -0.34 -5.50 8.00
CA ALA A 98 -0.16 -6.53 9.02
C ALA A 98 -0.32 -7.96 8.46
N MET A 99 -1.36 -8.21 7.65
CA MET A 99 -1.62 -9.53 7.06
C MET A 99 -0.51 -10.02 6.11
N PRO A 100 -0.04 -9.23 5.11
CA PRO A 100 1.05 -9.66 4.25
C PRO A 100 2.38 -9.86 5.01
N LEU A 101 2.70 -9.02 6.00
CA LEU A 101 3.90 -9.22 6.84
C LEU A 101 3.81 -10.51 7.67
N ALA A 102 2.65 -10.79 8.27
CA ALA A 102 2.43 -12.04 8.99
C ALA A 102 2.56 -13.27 8.08
N LEU A 103 2.05 -13.17 6.85
CA LEU A 103 2.19 -14.22 5.83
C LEU A 103 3.65 -14.46 5.45
N LEU A 104 4.44 -13.41 5.22
CA LEU A 104 5.86 -13.53 4.91
C LEU A 104 6.63 -14.28 6.00
N ARG A 105 6.33 -14.01 7.27
CA ARG A 105 6.96 -14.68 8.43
C ARG A 105 6.44 -16.09 8.68
N CYS A 106 5.18 -16.38 8.37
CA CYS A 106 4.56 -17.66 8.71
C CYS A 106 5.17 -18.82 7.91
N GLN A 107 5.90 -19.73 8.57
CA GLN A 107 6.57 -20.87 7.93
C GLN A 107 5.65 -22.08 7.66
N ALA A 108 4.36 -22.00 8.02
CA ALA A 108 3.44 -23.13 7.82
C ALA A 108 3.36 -23.54 6.32
N PRO A 109 3.51 -24.83 5.97
CA PRO A 109 3.54 -25.28 4.58
C PRO A 109 2.29 -24.91 3.78
N ARG A 110 1.13 -24.92 4.43
CA ARG A 110 -0.17 -24.51 3.85
C ARG A 110 -0.25 -23.06 3.38
N ARG A 111 0.71 -22.21 3.78
CA ARG A 111 0.81 -20.79 3.40
C ARG A 111 1.82 -20.51 2.28
N THR A 112 2.50 -21.55 1.79
CA THR A 112 3.55 -21.42 0.76
C THR A 112 3.06 -20.71 -0.51
N PRO A 113 1.85 -20.99 -1.06
CA PRO A 113 1.38 -20.28 -2.26
C PRO A 113 1.21 -18.77 -2.03
N GLN A 114 0.68 -18.36 -0.88
CA GLN A 114 0.50 -16.96 -0.51
C GLN A 114 1.85 -16.26 -0.31
N ARG A 115 2.82 -16.94 0.34
CA ARG A 115 4.18 -16.40 0.49
C ARG A 115 4.86 -16.17 -0.85
N ARG A 116 4.76 -17.13 -1.79
CA ARG A 116 5.32 -16.98 -3.14
C ARG A 116 4.70 -15.80 -3.87
N TRP A 117 3.38 -15.65 -3.78
CA TRP A 117 2.69 -14.49 -4.34
C TRP A 117 3.20 -13.17 -3.74
N LEU A 118 3.41 -13.11 -2.42
CA LEU A 118 3.96 -11.92 -1.76
C LEU A 118 5.42 -11.65 -2.15
N GLN A 119 6.23 -12.68 -2.38
CA GLN A 119 7.59 -12.48 -2.88
C GLN A 119 7.63 -11.78 -4.24
N GLU A 120 6.60 -11.96 -5.07
CA GLU A 120 6.48 -11.31 -6.39
C GLU A 120 5.93 -9.88 -6.31
N HIS A 121 5.10 -9.56 -5.30
CA HIS A 121 4.25 -8.36 -5.33
C HIS A 121 4.33 -7.45 -4.09
N PHE A 122 4.96 -7.90 -2.99
CA PHE A 122 4.94 -7.16 -1.73
C PHE A 122 5.66 -5.82 -1.81
N ASN A 123 6.75 -5.73 -2.56
CA ASN A 123 7.48 -4.47 -2.71
C ASN A 123 6.61 -3.42 -3.40
N ASP A 124 6.03 -3.74 -4.56
CA ASP A 124 5.13 -2.82 -5.25
C ASP A 124 3.90 -2.47 -4.41
N TYR A 125 3.36 -3.42 -3.64
CA TYR A 125 2.28 -3.14 -2.71
C TYR A 125 2.70 -2.11 -1.65
N LEU A 126 3.87 -2.29 -1.03
CA LEU A 126 4.39 -1.37 -0.01
C LEU A 126 4.71 0.01 -0.59
N THR A 127 5.35 0.06 -1.75
CA THR A 127 5.66 1.31 -2.46
C THR A 127 4.39 2.05 -2.87
N LEU A 128 3.34 1.36 -3.32
CA LEU A 128 2.07 2.00 -3.63
C LEU A 128 1.31 2.44 -2.37
N ALA A 129 1.42 1.71 -1.27
CA ALA A 129 0.86 2.11 0.02
C ALA A 129 1.50 3.41 0.56
N SER A 130 2.74 3.73 0.18
CA SER A 130 3.40 4.99 0.57
C SER A 130 2.79 6.25 -0.07
N LEU A 131 2.03 6.05 -1.16
CA LEU A 131 1.32 7.10 -1.85
C LEU A 131 -0.02 7.42 -1.19
N SER A 132 -0.46 6.62 -0.21
CA SER A 132 -1.68 6.87 0.56
C SER A 132 -1.61 8.26 1.20
N PRO A 133 -2.57 9.16 0.90
CA PRO A 133 -2.57 10.52 1.42
C PRO A 133 -2.64 10.59 2.94
N GLU A 134 -3.20 9.55 3.59
CA GLU A 134 -3.37 9.43 5.03
C GLU A 134 -2.04 9.26 5.78
N CYS A 135 -1.04 8.60 5.18
CA CYS A 135 0.24 8.31 5.82
C CYS A 135 1.48 8.82 5.08
N HIS A 136 1.31 9.55 3.97
CA HIS A 136 2.43 10.02 3.15
C HIS A 136 3.52 10.76 3.96
N GLY A 137 3.15 11.55 4.96
CA GLY A 137 4.09 12.36 5.76
C GLY A 137 4.96 11.58 6.75
N CYS A 138 4.62 10.33 7.07
CA CYS A 138 5.36 9.48 8.02
C CYS A 138 5.69 8.10 7.45
N PHE A 139 5.45 7.88 6.16
CA PHE A 139 5.65 6.56 5.57
C PHE A 139 7.13 6.18 5.50
N ALA A 140 8.04 7.15 5.35
CA ALA A 140 9.49 6.88 5.39
C ALA A 140 9.89 6.21 6.71
N ASP A 141 9.39 6.71 7.85
CA ASP A 141 9.64 6.13 9.16
C ASP A 141 9.03 4.71 9.26
N LEU A 142 7.81 4.53 8.74
CA LEU A 142 7.17 3.23 8.68
C LEU A 142 7.96 2.23 7.83
N TRP A 143 8.48 2.66 6.68
CA TRP A 143 9.31 1.83 5.81
C TRP A 143 10.58 1.40 6.53
N VAL A 144 11.27 2.31 7.23
CA VAL A 144 12.46 1.98 8.04
C VAL A 144 12.13 0.92 9.10
N LEU A 145 11.00 1.05 9.81
CA LEU A 145 10.58 0.06 10.79
C LEU A 145 10.30 -1.31 10.15
N ILE A 146 9.64 -1.34 8.99
CA ILE A 146 9.37 -2.57 8.26
C ILE A 146 10.67 -3.21 7.76
N ASP A 147 11.58 -2.41 7.21
CA ASP A 147 12.86 -2.87 6.69
C ASP A 147 13.73 -3.47 7.80
N GLN A 148 13.86 -2.77 8.94
CA GLN A 148 14.55 -3.28 10.12
C GLN A 148 13.92 -4.56 10.65
N TRP A 149 12.58 -4.63 10.69
CA TRP A 149 11.88 -5.83 11.11
C TRP A 149 12.14 -7.00 10.17
N LEU A 150 12.12 -6.79 8.85
CA LEU A 150 12.40 -7.84 7.86
C LEU A 150 13.84 -8.37 8.00
N HIS A 151 14.81 -7.47 8.18
CA HIS A 151 16.21 -7.83 8.44
C HIS A 151 16.33 -8.66 9.72
N ALA A 152 15.77 -8.18 10.83
CA ALA A 152 15.83 -8.85 12.13
C ALA A 152 15.22 -10.27 12.12
N LYS A 153 14.29 -10.57 11.19
CA LYS A 153 13.67 -11.89 11.07
C LYS A 153 14.31 -12.78 10.00
N GLY A 154 15.40 -12.35 9.36
CA GLY A 154 15.99 -13.09 8.24
C GLY A 154 15.01 -13.28 7.07
N LEU A 155 14.01 -12.40 6.98
CA LEU A 155 13.07 -12.32 5.86
C LEU A 155 13.59 -11.41 4.77
N GLU A 156 14.90 -11.12 4.85
CA GLU A 156 15.64 -10.28 3.94
C GLU A 156 15.25 -10.63 2.50
N PRO A 157 15.08 -9.61 1.65
CA PRO A 157 15.05 -9.81 0.23
C PRO A 157 16.39 -10.46 -0.15
N THR A 158 16.38 -11.77 -0.33
CA THR A 158 17.44 -12.47 -1.05
C THR A 158 17.66 -11.75 -2.39
N PRO A 159 18.84 -11.82 -3.02
CA PRO A 159 19.06 -11.32 -4.39
C PRO A 159 18.05 -11.89 -5.42
N SER A 160 17.24 -12.88 -5.05
CA SER A 160 16.07 -13.37 -5.78
C SER A 160 14.76 -12.58 -5.59
N ARG A 161 14.71 -11.51 -4.79
CA ARG A 161 13.62 -10.52 -4.78
C ARG A 161 14.09 -9.31 -5.59
N PRO A 162 13.81 -9.26 -6.90
CA PRO A 162 14.52 -8.39 -7.82
C PRO A 162 14.37 -6.86 -7.62
N PHE A 163 13.65 -6.38 -6.60
CA PHE A 163 13.27 -4.95 -6.53
C PHE A 163 13.18 -4.34 -5.11
N TRP A 164 13.56 -5.02 -4.02
CA TRP A 164 13.52 -4.36 -2.70
C TRP A 164 14.55 -3.22 -2.63
N PRO A 165 14.18 -2.03 -2.13
CA PRO A 165 15.11 -0.92 -1.98
C PRO A 165 16.21 -1.24 -0.96
N VAL A 166 17.45 -0.93 -1.32
CA VAL A 166 18.62 -1.21 -0.46
C VAL A 166 18.77 -0.22 0.69
N ASP A 167 18.14 0.96 0.57
CA ASP A 167 18.14 2.02 1.57
C ASP A 167 16.92 2.94 1.36
N ALA A 168 16.76 3.91 2.26
CA ALA A 168 15.66 4.88 2.21
C ALA A 168 15.69 5.72 0.92
N ALA A 169 16.87 6.06 0.39
CA ALA A 169 16.98 6.85 -0.83
C ALA A 169 16.51 6.06 -2.07
N ALA A 170 16.81 4.76 -2.13
CA ALA A 170 16.30 3.87 -3.14
C ALA A 170 14.78 3.70 -3.04
N PHE A 171 14.23 3.68 -1.82
CA PHE A 171 12.78 3.63 -1.62
C PHE A 171 12.10 4.93 -2.08
N ASP A 172 12.66 6.08 -1.72
CA ASP A 172 12.17 7.38 -2.18
C ASP A 172 12.18 7.49 -3.71
N TYR A 173 13.23 6.96 -4.36
CA TYR A 173 13.29 6.87 -5.82
C TYR A 173 12.16 6.01 -6.39
N GLN A 174 11.84 4.86 -5.79
CA GLN A 174 10.72 4.03 -6.22
C GLN A 174 9.38 4.73 -6.04
N CYS A 175 9.21 5.47 -4.95
CA CYS A 175 8.01 6.29 -4.71
C CYS A 175 7.89 7.38 -5.79
N ALA A 176 8.96 8.13 -6.05
CA ALA A 176 9.00 9.16 -7.10
C ALA A 176 8.71 8.59 -8.49
N TYR A 177 9.19 7.39 -8.80
CA TYR A 177 8.85 6.69 -10.03
C TYR A 177 7.35 6.41 -10.13
N CYS A 178 6.70 5.99 -9.03
CA CYS A 178 5.25 5.78 -9.03
C CYS A 178 4.47 7.09 -9.18
N TYR A 179 4.94 8.20 -8.58
CA TYR A 179 4.39 9.54 -8.81
C TYR A 179 4.42 9.92 -10.29
N GLY A 180 5.58 9.76 -10.96
CA GLY A 180 5.68 10.02 -12.40
C GLY A 180 4.71 9.18 -13.23
N ARG A 181 4.51 7.90 -12.85
CA ARG A 181 3.49 7.06 -13.50
C ARG A 181 2.06 7.51 -13.26
N CYS A 182 1.74 8.09 -12.10
CA CYS A 182 0.44 8.73 -11.90
C CYS A 182 0.27 9.90 -12.87
N ASP A 183 1.31 10.72 -13.04
CA ASP A 183 1.25 11.88 -13.93
C ASP A 183 1.08 11.46 -15.40
N ASP A 184 1.76 10.41 -15.86
CA ASP A 184 1.52 9.82 -17.18
C ASP A 184 0.04 9.44 -17.38
N LEU A 185 -0.58 8.82 -16.38
CA LEU A 185 -1.99 8.41 -16.44
C LEU A 185 -2.96 9.62 -16.46
N LYS A 186 -2.59 10.73 -15.80
CA LYS A 186 -3.32 12.00 -15.87
C LYS A 186 -3.17 12.65 -17.25
N GLU A 187 -1.97 12.65 -17.83
CA GLU A 187 -1.72 13.15 -19.19
C GLU A 187 -2.50 12.37 -20.25
N LEU A 188 -2.64 11.05 -20.07
CA LEU A 188 -3.48 10.19 -20.89
C LEU A 188 -4.99 10.45 -20.72
N GLY A 189 -5.39 11.24 -19.72
CA GLY A 189 -6.78 11.55 -19.40
C GLY A 189 -7.52 10.40 -18.70
N TRP A 190 -6.79 9.48 -18.08
CA TRP A 190 -7.39 8.35 -17.36
C TRP A 190 -7.67 8.67 -15.89
N LEU A 191 -6.95 9.64 -15.34
CA LEU A 191 -7.08 10.13 -13.96
C LEU A 191 -7.35 11.64 -13.95
N PRO A 192 -8.04 12.17 -12.93
CA PRO A 192 -8.20 13.62 -12.75
C PRO A 192 -6.84 14.33 -12.60
N ALA A 193 -6.78 15.60 -13.01
CA ALA A 193 -5.57 16.42 -12.90
C ALA A 193 -5.39 16.99 -11.47
N ASP A 194 -5.33 16.11 -10.48
CA ASP A 194 -5.10 16.46 -9.08
C ASP A 194 -3.60 16.37 -8.73
N ASP A 195 -3.15 17.24 -7.81
CA ASP A 195 -1.74 17.32 -7.41
C ASP A 195 -1.28 16.15 -6.53
N ARG A 196 -2.20 15.46 -5.84
CA ARG A 196 -1.89 14.35 -4.93
C ARG A 196 -2.53 13.04 -5.39
N PRO A 197 -1.82 11.89 -5.27
CA PRO A 197 -2.42 10.59 -5.48
C PRO A 197 -3.62 10.37 -4.57
N SER A 198 -4.77 10.19 -5.19
CA SER A 198 -5.97 9.63 -4.60
C SER A 198 -5.88 8.11 -4.54
N ARG A 199 -6.81 7.51 -3.79
CA ARG A 199 -7.00 6.06 -3.75
C ARG A 199 -7.25 5.45 -5.14
N LEU A 200 -7.85 6.20 -6.07
CA LEU A 200 -8.07 5.75 -7.44
C LEU A 200 -6.74 5.62 -8.21
N ASP A 201 -5.81 6.56 -8.02
CA ASP A 201 -4.50 6.53 -8.68
C ASP A 201 -3.72 5.28 -8.23
N ILE A 202 -3.72 5.02 -6.92
CA ILE A 202 -3.09 3.84 -6.31
C ILE A 202 -3.72 2.55 -6.84
N ALA A 203 -5.06 2.48 -6.88
CA ALA A 203 -5.79 1.33 -7.41
C ALA A 203 -5.46 1.06 -8.88
N MET A 204 -5.35 2.11 -9.69
CA MET A 204 -5.04 2.00 -11.10
C MET A 204 -3.61 1.47 -11.32
N LEU A 205 -2.62 2.07 -10.65
CA LEU A 205 -1.23 1.58 -10.69
C LEU A 205 -1.13 0.12 -10.23
N TRP A 206 -1.88 -0.24 -9.19
CA TRP A 206 -1.91 -1.60 -8.69
C TRP A 206 -2.51 -2.59 -9.68
N CYS A 207 -3.62 -2.25 -10.34
CA CYS A 207 -4.19 -3.07 -11.41
C CYS A 207 -3.23 -3.24 -12.58
N LEU A 208 -2.48 -2.21 -12.96
CA LEU A 208 -1.45 -2.29 -14.00
C LEU A 208 -0.30 -3.21 -13.59
N HIS A 209 0.14 -3.13 -12.33
CA HIS A 209 1.17 -4.02 -11.78
C HIS A 209 0.69 -5.48 -11.79
N LEU A 210 -0.50 -5.76 -11.22
CA LEU A 210 -1.07 -7.11 -11.17
C LEU A 210 -1.37 -7.71 -12.55
N GLY A 211 -1.77 -6.88 -13.52
CA GLY A 211 -2.01 -7.32 -14.89
C GLY A 211 -0.73 -7.65 -15.66
N GLY A 212 0.40 -7.06 -15.26
CA GLY A 212 1.70 -7.27 -15.89
C GLY A 212 1.78 -6.76 -17.34
N LYS A 213 2.88 -7.09 -18.02
CA LYS A 213 3.21 -6.56 -19.37
C LYS A 213 2.12 -6.83 -20.40
N VAL A 214 1.60 -8.06 -20.45
CA VAL A 214 0.56 -8.46 -21.42
C VAL A 214 -0.73 -7.67 -21.24
N PHE A 215 -1.10 -7.33 -20.01
CA PHE A 215 -2.25 -6.47 -19.76
C PHE A 215 -1.98 -5.04 -20.22
N VAL A 216 -0.81 -4.48 -19.87
CA VAL A 216 -0.40 -3.13 -20.29
C VAL A 216 -0.35 -3.01 -21.82
N GLU A 217 0.20 -3.98 -22.54
CA GLU A 217 0.25 -4.00 -24.01
C GLU A 217 -1.15 -3.99 -24.63
N LYS A 218 -2.11 -4.74 -24.05
CA LYS A 218 -3.52 -4.71 -24.49
C LYS A 218 -4.16 -3.34 -24.26
N LEU A 219 -3.82 -2.67 -23.18
CA LEU A 219 -4.30 -1.31 -22.90
C LEU A 219 -3.70 -0.29 -23.86
N GLN A 220 -2.41 -0.43 -24.21
CA GLN A 220 -1.74 0.43 -25.20
C GLN A 220 -2.39 0.33 -26.59
N GLY A 221 -2.87 -0.85 -26.99
CA GLY A 221 -3.68 -1.00 -28.20
C GLY A 221 -4.93 -0.11 -28.21
N SER A 222 -5.51 0.18 -27.04
CA SER A 222 -6.67 1.08 -26.91
C SER A 222 -6.28 2.57 -27.01
N LEU A 223 -5.06 2.93 -26.59
CA LEU A 223 -4.52 4.30 -26.68
C LEU A 223 -4.23 4.71 -28.13
N ASN A 224 -3.76 3.78 -28.96
CA ASN A 224 -3.49 4.01 -30.38
C ASN A 224 -4.73 4.41 -31.19
N HIS A 225 -5.92 4.20 -30.64
CA HIS A 225 -7.20 4.62 -31.22
C HIS A 225 -7.71 5.97 -30.67
N GLY A 226 -6.88 6.73 -29.95
CA GLY A 226 -7.21 8.07 -29.46
C GLY A 226 -8.16 8.11 -28.24
N ALA A 227 -8.34 6.98 -27.54
CA ALA A 227 -9.23 6.91 -26.39
C ALA A 227 -8.62 7.61 -25.17
N ARG A 228 -9.20 8.76 -24.78
CA ARG A 228 -8.86 9.53 -23.55
C ARG A 228 -9.72 9.14 -22.34
N ARG A 229 -10.22 7.91 -22.32
CA ARG A 229 -11.06 7.39 -21.23
C ARG A 229 -10.35 6.18 -20.65
N CYS A 230 -10.52 5.97 -19.34
CA CYS A 230 -10.04 4.75 -18.71
C CYS A 230 -10.53 3.52 -19.51
N PRO A 231 -9.63 2.64 -19.98
CA PRO A 231 -10.01 1.49 -20.78
C PRO A 231 -11.00 0.60 -20.02
N PRO A 232 -12.02 0.00 -20.70
CA PRO A 232 -13.03 -0.81 -20.02
C PRO A 232 -12.46 -2.00 -19.22
N GLN A 233 -11.35 -2.57 -19.69
CA GLN A 233 -10.68 -3.68 -18.99
C GLN A 233 -10.04 -3.21 -17.68
N LEU A 234 -9.40 -2.03 -17.69
CA LEU A 234 -8.83 -1.42 -16.50
C LEU A 234 -9.92 -1.00 -15.51
N LEU A 235 -11.02 -0.42 -16.01
CA LEU A 235 -12.19 -0.08 -15.19
C LEU A 235 -12.76 -1.32 -14.47
N ARG A 236 -12.90 -2.45 -15.18
CA ARG A 236 -13.36 -3.71 -14.57
C ARG A 236 -12.39 -4.22 -13.51
N ALA A 237 -11.08 -4.11 -13.74
CA ALA A 237 -10.07 -4.50 -12.77
C ALA A 237 -10.15 -3.64 -11.50
N ILE A 238 -10.28 -2.32 -11.65
CA ILE A 238 -10.44 -1.37 -10.53
C ILE A 238 -11.72 -1.70 -9.75
N LYS A 239 -12.85 -1.90 -10.42
CA LYS A 239 -14.13 -2.26 -9.77
C LYS A 239 -14.12 -3.64 -9.10
N ALA A 240 -13.33 -4.57 -9.62
CA ALA A 240 -13.13 -5.87 -8.98
C ALA A 240 -12.27 -5.76 -7.71
N LEU A 241 -11.38 -4.77 -7.67
CA LEU A 241 -10.50 -4.48 -6.53
C LEU A 241 -11.25 -3.72 -5.42
N ASP A 242 -11.98 -2.68 -5.79
CA ASP A 242 -12.81 -1.87 -4.89
C ASP A 242 -14.07 -1.39 -5.64
N PRO A 243 -15.25 -1.99 -5.36
CA PRO A 243 -16.50 -1.64 -6.04
C PRO A 243 -16.93 -0.18 -5.80
N GLN A 244 -16.50 0.43 -4.69
CA GLN A 244 -16.92 1.76 -4.27
C GLN A 244 -16.13 2.88 -4.97
N LEU A 245 -14.97 2.58 -5.56
CA LEU A 245 -14.15 3.57 -6.27
C LEU A 245 -14.89 4.14 -7.49
N GLU A 246 -15.17 5.43 -7.48
CA GLU A 246 -15.71 6.13 -8.65
C GLU A 246 -14.61 6.37 -9.67
N VAL A 247 -14.83 5.93 -10.92
CA VAL A 247 -13.88 6.15 -12.02
C VAL A 247 -14.55 7.11 -13.02
N PRO A 248 -13.96 8.29 -13.26
CA PRO A 248 -14.50 9.23 -14.23
C PRO A 248 -14.62 8.57 -15.62
N SER A 249 -15.81 8.65 -16.21
CA SER A 249 -16.10 8.06 -17.52
C SER A 249 -15.46 8.82 -18.68
N ALA A 250 -15.05 10.07 -18.47
CA ALA A 250 -14.17 10.85 -19.35
C ALA A 250 -13.53 12.02 -18.56
N VAL A 251 -12.21 12.12 -18.56
CA VAL A 251 -11.53 13.32 -18.05
C VAL A 251 -11.39 14.30 -19.21
N ARG A 252 -12.05 15.46 -19.12
CA ARG A 252 -11.84 16.55 -20.08
C ARG A 252 -10.47 17.15 -19.81
N VAL A 253 -9.50 16.86 -20.67
CA VAL A 253 -8.25 17.62 -20.71
C VAL A 253 -8.56 18.93 -21.42
N ASP A 254 -8.75 20.00 -20.65
CA ASP A 254 -8.90 21.36 -21.20
C ASP A 254 -7.62 21.75 -21.92
N ARG A 255 -7.68 21.74 -23.25
CA ARG A 255 -6.62 22.31 -24.11
C ARG A 255 -6.79 23.82 -24.15
N SER A 256 -6.38 24.51 -23.09
CA SER A 256 -6.30 25.99 -23.06
C SER A 256 -4.88 26.53 -22.87
N ARG A 257 -3.84 25.69 -22.98
CA ARG A 257 -2.43 26.12 -22.95
C ARG A 257 -1.56 25.46 -24.02
N ALA A 258 -1.94 25.63 -25.28
CA ALA A 258 -1.02 25.51 -26.40
C ALA A 258 -1.43 26.57 -27.42
N GLY A 259 -0.98 27.80 -27.18
CA GLY A 259 -0.99 28.91 -28.12
C GLY A 259 0.45 29.40 -28.27
#